data_AF-A0A7G2M816-F1
#
_entry.id   AF-A0A7G2M816-F1
#
_cell.length_a   1.000
_cell.length_b   1.000
_cell.length_c   1.000
_cell.angle_alpha   90.00
_cell.angle_beta   90.00
_cell.angle_gamma   90.00
#
_symmetry.space_group_name_H-M   'P 1'
#
loop_
_entity.id
_entity.type
_entity.pdbx_description
1 polymer ?
#
loop_
_entity_poly.entity_id
_entity_poly.type
_entity_poly.pdbx_seq_one_letter_code
_entity_poly.pdbx_strand_id
1 'polypeptide(L)'
;MKAFKLFLVMAMVLGLASTVKAEKKEVKTVLYQVDLHCATCKAKVEKNIPYEKGVKDLDVNLEAKTVKVTFRGDKNTTEGIQKAIEKLGFKVTGSKTIDEPSKAATDGKKKDGKK
;
A
#
# COMPACT_ATOMS: atom_id res chain seq x y z
N MET A 1 30.72 -2.28 -47.10
CA MET A 1 29.64 -3.14 -46.53
C MET A 1 29.77 -3.49 -45.04
N LYS A 2 30.81 -3.05 -44.31
CA LYS A 2 30.96 -3.31 -42.86
C LYS A 2 30.63 -2.09 -41.97
N ALA A 3 30.78 -0.87 -42.49
CA ALA A 3 30.43 0.37 -41.78
C ALA A 3 28.92 0.65 -41.73
N PHE A 4 28.16 0.24 -42.76
CA PHE A 4 26.70 0.40 -42.81
C PHE A 4 25.96 -0.55 -41.84
N LYS A 5 26.57 -1.70 -41.54
CA LYS A 5 26.08 -2.69 -40.57
C LYS A 5 26.36 -2.28 -39.12
N LEU A 6 27.39 -1.47 -38.87
CA LEU A 6 27.60 -0.84 -37.55
C LEU A 6 26.59 0.28 -37.30
N PHE A 7 26.22 1.05 -38.34
CA PHE A 7 25.26 2.14 -38.21
C PHE A 7 23.83 1.66 -37.93
N LEU A 8 23.45 0.48 -38.45
CA LEU A 8 22.14 -0.15 -38.17
C LEU A 8 22.00 -0.70 -36.75
N VAL A 9 23.10 -1.05 -36.07
CA VAL A 9 23.05 -1.57 -34.68
C VAL A 9 22.99 -0.43 -33.67
N MET A 10 23.56 0.74 -33.98
CA MET A 10 23.53 1.90 -33.09
C MET A 10 22.16 2.61 -33.08
N ALA A 11 21.41 2.56 -34.19
CA ALA A 11 20.03 3.09 -34.25
C ALA A 11 19.01 2.24 -33.48
N MET A 12 19.28 0.94 -33.30
CA MET A 12 18.40 0.03 -32.56
C MET A 12 18.50 0.20 -31.02
N VAL A 13 19.60 0.81 -30.54
CA VAL A 13 19.78 1.13 -29.10
C VAL A 13 19.10 2.45 -28.70
N LEU A 14 18.85 3.36 -29.67
CA LEU A 14 18.14 4.63 -29.41
C LEU A 14 16.61 4.55 -29.53
N GLY A 15 16.04 3.39 -29.86
CA GLY A 15 14.59 3.21 -30.06
C GLY A 15 13.76 2.88 -28.80
N LEU A 16 14.37 2.84 -27.60
CA LEU A 16 13.67 2.50 -26.35
C LEU A 16 13.63 3.65 -25.33
N ALA A 17 13.88 4.89 -25.74
CA ALA A 17 13.64 6.05 -24.91
C ALA A 17 12.22 6.58 -25.15
N SER A 18 11.34 6.33 -24.17
CA SER A 18 10.23 7.21 -23.81
C SER A 18 8.88 7.03 -24.52
N THR A 19 8.28 5.85 -24.39
CA THR A 19 6.90 5.81 -23.89
C THR A 19 6.87 5.14 -22.52
N VAL A 20 7.68 5.63 -21.59
CA VAL A 20 7.26 5.60 -20.19
C VAL A 20 6.03 6.49 -20.16
N LYS A 21 4.85 5.90 -20.38
CA LYS A 21 3.62 6.49 -19.86
C LYS A 21 3.99 6.85 -18.43
N ALA A 22 4.05 8.14 -18.13
CA ALA A 22 3.93 8.61 -16.76
C ALA A 22 2.54 8.15 -16.34
N GLU A 23 2.45 6.86 -15.97
CA GLU A 23 1.27 6.28 -15.39
C GLU A 23 1.06 7.10 -14.14
N LYS A 24 0.01 7.91 -14.20
CA LYS A 24 -0.55 8.66 -13.09
C LYS A 24 -0.80 7.64 -11.98
N LYS A 25 0.22 7.44 -11.14
CA LYS A 25 0.24 6.40 -10.12
C LYS A 25 -0.89 6.76 -9.17
N GLU A 26 -2.01 6.05 -9.25
CA GLU A 26 -3.12 6.24 -8.33
C GLU A 26 -2.65 5.72 -6.97
N VAL A 27 -2.10 6.63 -6.16
CA VAL A 27 -1.66 6.31 -4.81
C VAL A 27 -2.88 6.49 -3.90
N LYS A 28 -3.29 5.41 -3.24
CA LYS A 28 -4.36 5.38 -2.27
C LYS A 28 -3.76 5.22 -0.88
N THR A 29 -4.27 5.98 0.07
CA THR A 29 -3.98 5.82 1.48
C THR A 29 -5.18 5.16 2.13
N VAL A 30 -4.96 4.11 2.91
CA VAL A 30 -6.03 3.39 3.60
C VAL A 30 -5.61 3.13 5.03
N LEU A 31 -6.53 3.39 5.96
CA LEU A 31 -6.37 3.16 7.38
C LEU A 31 -7.11 1.90 7.79
N TYR A 32 -6.38 0.91 8.28
CA TYR A 32 -6.90 -0.37 8.75
C TYR A 32 -6.95 -0.36 10.28
N GLN A 33 -8.08 -0.75 10.86
CA GLN A 33 -8.15 -1.05 12.29
C GLN A 33 -7.73 -2.49 12.49
N VAL A 34 -6.71 -2.70 13.31
CA VAL A 34 -6.10 -4.01 13.52
C VAL A 34 -5.93 -4.25 15.02
N ASP A 35 -6.28 -5.44 15.48
CA ASP A 35 -6.16 -5.79 16.89
C ASP A 35 -4.68 -6.07 17.25
N LEU A 36 -3.91 -5.00 17.47
CA LEU A 36 -2.50 -5.03 17.86
C LEU A 36 -2.39 -4.76 19.37
N HIS A 37 -1.82 -5.71 20.13
CA HIS A 37 -1.66 -5.59 21.59
C HIS A 37 -0.20 -5.65 22.05
N CYS A 38 0.78 -5.76 21.15
CA CYS A 38 2.18 -5.94 21.52
C CYS A 38 3.12 -5.16 20.60
N ALA A 39 4.20 -4.61 21.17
CA ALA A 39 5.27 -3.94 20.44
C ALA A 39 5.95 -4.86 19.40
N THR A 40 6.10 -6.14 19.72
CA THR A 40 6.63 -7.14 18.79
C THR A 40 5.69 -7.37 17.60
N CYS A 41 4.37 -7.32 17.83
CA CYS A 41 3.37 -7.41 16.77
C CYS A 41 3.43 -6.20 15.83
N LYS A 42 3.58 -4.98 16.37
CA LYS A 42 3.82 -3.76 15.58
C LYS A 42 5.03 -3.93 14.67
N ALA A 43 6.17 -4.30 15.25
CA ALA A 43 7.42 -4.47 14.51
C ALA A 43 7.29 -5.53 13.40
N LYS A 44 6.48 -6.58 13.62
CA LYS A 44 6.20 -7.60 12.60
C LYS A 44 5.42 -7.01 11.42
N VAL A 45 4.39 -6.21 11.67
CA VAL A 45 3.61 -5.55 10.62
C VAL A 45 4.49 -4.55 9.84
N GLU A 46 5.21 -3.70 10.56
CA GLU A 46 6.12 -2.70 9.97
C GLU A 46 7.22 -3.31 9.11
N LYS A 47 7.66 -4.53 9.44
CA LYS A 47 8.67 -5.25 8.69
C LYS A 47 8.13 -6.13 7.56
N ASN A 48 6.84 -6.41 7.46
CA ASN A 48 6.32 -7.32 6.43
C ASN A 48 5.45 -6.60 5.40
N ILE A 49 4.58 -5.69 5.83
CA ILE A 49 3.70 -4.94 4.93
C ILE A 49 4.43 -4.09 3.88
N PRO A 50 5.58 -3.43 4.13
CA PRO A 50 6.23 -2.65 3.07
C PRO A 50 6.81 -3.52 1.95
N TYR A 51 6.95 -4.83 2.16
CA TYR A 51 7.36 -5.79 1.14
C TYR A 51 6.19 -6.24 0.24
N GLU A 52 4.95 -5.90 0.60
CA GLU A 52 3.80 -6.17 -0.26
C GLU A 52 3.85 -5.34 -1.53
N LYS A 53 3.37 -5.93 -2.62
CA LYS A 53 3.43 -5.30 -3.94
C LYS A 53 2.71 -3.95 -3.93
N GLY A 54 3.40 -2.91 -4.39
CA GLY A 54 2.81 -1.60 -4.59
C GLY A 54 2.70 -0.74 -3.33
N VAL A 55 3.11 -1.21 -2.16
CA VAL A 55 3.21 -0.38 -0.95
C VAL A 55 4.30 0.68 -1.15
N LYS A 56 3.97 1.91 -0.78
CA LYS A 56 4.87 3.08 -0.81
C LYS A 56 5.25 3.54 0.59
N ASP A 57 4.27 3.55 1.48
CA ASP A 57 4.44 4.08 2.83
C ASP A 57 3.56 3.29 3.81
N LEU A 58 3.98 3.23 5.06
CA LEU A 58 3.34 2.48 6.12
C LEU A 58 3.58 3.18 7.45
N ASP A 59 2.51 3.38 8.19
CA ASP A 59 2.52 4.00 9.51
C ASP A 59 1.62 3.19 10.44
N VAL A 60 2.20 2.69 11.55
CA VAL A 60 1.50 1.82 12.49
C VAL A 60 1.38 2.52 13.84
N ASN A 61 0.14 2.76 14.26
CA ASN A 61 -0.18 3.36 15.55
C ASN A 61 -0.74 2.29 16.51
N LEU A 62 0.04 1.96 17.53
CA LEU A 62 -0.36 1.01 18.58
C LEU A 62 -1.41 1.58 19.54
N GLU A 63 -1.33 2.87 19.86
CA GLU A 63 -2.25 3.53 20.79
C GLU A 63 -3.66 3.59 20.20
N ALA A 64 -3.75 3.95 18.92
CA ALA A 64 -4.99 4.01 18.16
C ALA A 64 -5.40 2.65 17.56
N LYS A 65 -4.55 1.61 17.66
CA LYS A 65 -4.77 0.28 17.06
C LYS A 65 -5.08 0.34 15.55
N THR A 66 -4.34 1.20 14.86
CA THR A 66 -4.55 1.48 13.43
C THR A 66 -3.26 1.36 12.63
N VAL A 67 -3.40 0.94 11.38
CA VAL A 67 -2.32 0.75 10.41
C VAL A 67 -2.69 1.55 9.17
N LYS A 68 -1.99 2.64 8.92
CA LYS A 68 -2.15 3.46 7.72
C LYS A 68 -1.17 2.96 6.65
N VAL A 69 -1.70 2.51 5.53
CA VAL A 69 -0.92 1.99 4.40
C VAL A 69 -1.17 2.87 3.19
N THR A 70 -0.09 3.37 2.60
CA THR A 70 -0.12 4.08 1.32
C THR A 70 0.38 3.14 0.25
N PHE A 71 -0.47 2.79 -0.71
CA PHE A 71 -0.13 1.86 -1.78
C PHE A 71 -0.63 2.36 -3.13
N ARG A 72 -0.09 1.79 -4.20
CA ARG A 72 -0.56 2.05 -5.56
C ARG A 72 -1.79 1.20 -5.86
N GLY A 73 -2.93 1.85 -6.09
CA GLY A 73 -4.18 1.23 -6.55
C GLY A 73 -4.02 0.44 -7.85
N ASP A 74 -3.03 0.80 -8.69
CA ASP A 74 -2.69 0.08 -9.91
C ASP A 74 -2.05 -1.30 -9.66
N LYS A 75 -1.43 -1.49 -8.49
CA LYS A 75 -0.62 -2.67 -8.15
C LYS A 75 -1.21 -3.52 -7.03
N ASN A 76 -2.05 -2.93 -6.19
CA ASN A 76 -2.68 -3.59 -5.06
C ASN A 76 -4.03 -2.95 -4.75
N THR A 77 -4.86 -3.65 -4.00
CA THR A 77 -6.19 -3.20 -3.60
C THR A 77 -6.33 -3.18 -2.08
N THR A 78 -7.36 -2.48 -1.60
CA THR A 78 -7.67 -2.40 -0.17
C THR A 78 -7.81 -3.79 0.46
N GLU A 79 -8.50 -4.71 -0.21
CA GLU A 79 -8.66 -6.10 0.21
C GLU A 79 -7.34 -6.90 0.13
N GLY A 80 -6.48 -6.61 -0.85
CA GLY A 80 -5.18 -7.28 -0.98
C GLY A 80 -4.29 -7.01 0.22
N ILE A 81 -4.19 -5.74 0.63
CA ILE A 81 -3.46 -5.33 1.83
C ILE A 81 -4.10 -5.90 3.10
N GLN A 82 -5.43 -5.91 3.19
CA GLN A 82 -6.13 -6.54 4.32
C GLN A 82 -5.76 -8.02 4.45
N LYS A 83 -5.83 -8.77 3.35
CA LYS A 83 -5.43 -10.19 3.32
C LYS A 83 -3.97 -10.39 3.69
N ALA A 84 -3.08 -9.48 3.31
CA ALA A 84 -1.68 -9.54 3.71
C ALA A 84 -1.51 -9.39 5.24
N ILE A 85 -2.25 -8.46 5.85
CA ILE A 85 -2.28 -8.29 7.31
C ILE A 85 -2.84 -9.54 8.00
N GLU A 86 -3.92 -10.13 7.47
CA GLU A 86 -4.53 -11.36 8.00
C GLU A 86 -3.59 -12.56 7.89
N LYS A 87 -2.83 -12.68 6.78
CA LYS A 87 -1.79 -13.71 6.61
C LYS A 87 -0.67 -13.62 7.66
N LEU A 88 -0.41 -12.44 8.21
CA LEU A 88 0.58 -12.27 9.29
C LEU A 88 0.05 -12.74 10.66
N GLY A 89 -1.24 -13.07 10.74
CA GLY A 89 -1.94 -13.51 11.94
C GLY A 89 -2.71 -12.40 12.65
N PHE A 90 -2.94 -11.25 12.00
CA PHE A 90 -3.62 -10.11 12.61
C PHE A 90 -5.03 -9.92 12.05
N LYS A 91 -6.02 -9.82 12.95
CA LYS A 91 -7.40 -9.60 12.54
C LYS A 91 -7.65 -8.13 12.26
N VAL A 92 -8.13 -7.83 11.05
CA VAL A 92 -8.58 -6.50 10.65
C VAL A 92 -10.05 -6.34 11.00
N THR A 93 -10.41 -5.32 11.76
CA THR A 93 -11.79 -5.05 12.19
C THR A 93 -12.49 -3.98 11.35
N GLY A 94 -11.75 -3.23 10.55
CA GLY A 94 -12.28 -2.23 9.63
C GLY A 94 -11.20 -1.65 8.73
N SER A 95 -11.60 -1.06 7.61
CA SER A 95 -10.72 -0.30 6.73
C SER A 95 -11.42 0.98 6.27
N LYS A 96 -10.68 2.09 6.19
CA LYS A 96 -11.17 3.38 5.74
C LYS A 96 -10.19 3.98 4.74
N THR A 97 -10.63 4.22 3.51
CA THR A 97 -9.85 4.93 2.50
C THR A 97 -9.75 6.40 2.88
N ILE A 98 -8.54 6.96 2.83
CA ILE A 98 -8.24 8.37 3.08
C ILE A 98 -7.74 8.95 1.75
N ASP A 99 -8.67 9.44 0.93
CA ASP A 99 -8.39 10.41 -0.12
C ASP A 99 -8.47 11.81 0.52
N GLU A 100 -7.37 12.55 0.60
CA GLU A 100 -7.40 13.88 1.21
C GLU A 100 -7.87 14.97 0.22
N PRO A 101 -8.56 16.04 0.69
CA PRO A 101 -9.08 16.28 2.04
C PRO A 101 -10.58 16.68 2.08
N SER A 102 -11.39 16.04 2.93
CA SER A 102 -12.44 16.74 3.73
C SER A 102 -13.10 15.84 4.79
N LYS A 103 -13.11 16.36 6.01
CA LYS A 103 -13.99 16.05 7.16
C LYS A 103 -13.85 14.70 7.88
N ALA A 104 -13.25 14.83 9.06
CA ALA A 104 -13.61 14.08 10.25
C ALA A 104 -15.13 14.07 10.49
N ALA A 105 -15.67 12.88 10.71
CA ALA A 105 -16.81 12.61 11.60
C ALA A 105 -16.73 11.13 12.01
N THR A 106 -16.24 10.92 13.23
CA THR A 106 -16.70 9.93 14.23
C THR A 106 -17.27 8.59 13.74
N ASP A 107 -16.51 7.50 13.91
CA ASP A 107 -17.13 6.18 14.16
C ASP A 107 -17.08 5.93 15.66
N GLY A 108 -18.27 5.94 16.25
CA GLY A 108 -18.50 5.80 17.67
C GLY A 108 -18.05 4.44 18.18
N LYS A 109 -17.31 4.51 19.28
CA LYS A 109 -17.00 3.41 20.20
C LYS A 109 -18.18 2.45 20.40
N LYS A 110 -17.87 1.19 20.16
CA LYS A 110 -18.56 -0.08 20.44
C LYS A 110 -19.00 -0.28 21.91
N LYS A 111 -20.10 -1.05 22.08
CA LYS A 111 -20.65 -1.77 23.28
C LYS A 111 -21.44 -0.93 24.29
N ASP A 112 -22.58 -1.36 24.86
CA ASP A 112 -22.83 -2.59 25.64
C ASP A 112 -24.33 -2.95 25.82
N GLY A 113 -24.59 -4.20 26.23
CA GLY A 113 -25.84 -4.70 26.85
C GLY A 113 -26.44 -5.87 26.07
N LYS A 114 -26.24 -7.16 26.39
CA LYS A 114 -26.39 -7.89 27.66
C LYS A 114 -27.72 -7.63 28.37
N LYS A 115 -28.78 -8.31 27.92
CA LYS A 115 -29.56 -9.25 28.73
C LYS A 115 -30.40 -10.14 27.81
#